data_AF-A0A5B7GSJ5-F1
#
_entry.id   AF-A0A5B7GSJ5-F1
#
_cell.length_a   1.000
_cell.length_b   1.000
_cell.length_c   1.000
_cell.angle_alpha   90.00
_cell.angle_beta   90.00
_cell.angle_gamma   90.00
#
_symmetry.space_group_name_H-M   'P 1'
#
loop_
_entity.id
_entity.type
_entity.pdbx_description
1 polymer ?
#
loop_
_entity_poly.entity_id
_entity_poly.type
_entity_poly.pdbx_seq_one_letter_code
_entity_poly.pdbx_strand_id
1 'polypeptide(L)'
;MRIFFQIFVGFLWVYVIIVLEAYSAKLVAFLTVERFPEGINTLEELYHSSLPVYGQTPWWVDSLTAAKNVYARKLVSQYSTLTDFEDIYKHLDSGKGVYIASSNNLIYTISLLSKNGNPTMRIMRVVTCIHALELKKYPCHLGINT
;
A
#
# COMPACT_ATOMS: atom_id res chain seq x y z
N MET A 1 -39.58 -42.14 25.73
CA MET A 1 -38.22 -42.22 25.13
C MET A 1 -38.18 -41.84 23.63
N ARG A 2 -39.10 -42.28 22.75
CA ARG A 2 -39.10 -41.94 21.31
C ARG A 2 -39.13 -40.44 20.97
N ILE A 3 -39.96 -39.65 21.66
CA ILE A 3 -40.11 -38.20 21.40
C ILE A 3 -38.84 -37.43 21.69
N PHE A 4 -38.15 -37.74 22.80
CA PHE A 4 -36.89 -37.10 23.15
C PHE A 4 -35.81 -37.33 22.08
N PHE A 5 -35.73 -38.54 21.54
CA PHE A 5 -34.78 -38.89 20.49
C PHE A 5 -35.05 -38.14 19.18
N GLN A 6 -36.33 -37.96 18.82
CA GLN A 6 -36.72 -37.18 17.63
C GLN A 6 -36.36 -35.69 17.77
N ILE A 7 -36.59 -35.11 18.95
CA ILE A 7 -36.23 -33.71 19.24
C ILE A 7 -34.70 -33.53 19.18
N PHE A 8 -33.94 -34.47 19.75
CA PHE A 8 -32.47 -34.44 19.72
C PHE A 8 -31.92 -34.51 18.29
N VAL A 9 -32.43 -35.42 17.46
CA VAL A 9 -32.04 -35.53 16.05
C VAL A 9 -32.41 -34.27 15.27
N GLY A 10 -33.59 -33.68 15.53
CA GLY A 10 -33.98 -32.41 14.92
C GLY A 10 -33.06 -31.25 15.30
N PHE A 11 -32.70 -31.14 16.58
CA PHE A 11 -31.76 -30.10 17.05
C PHE A 11 -30.37 -30.28 16.45
N LEU A 12 -29.87 -31.53 16.39
CA LEU A 12 -28.58 -31.84 15.78
C LEU A 12 -28.58 -31.53 14.27
N TRP A 13 -29.69 -31.81 13.58
CA TRP A 13 -29.84 -31.47 12.17
C TRP A 13 -29.74 -29.95 11.95
N VAL A 14 -30.53 -29.17 12.71
CA VAL A 14 -30.50 -27.70 12.62
C VAL A 14 -29.10 -27.16 12.96
N TYR A 15 -28.44 -27.73 13.97
CA TYR A 15 -27.08 -27.35 14.35
C TYR A 15 -26.08 -27.55 13.21
N VAL A 16 -26.10 -28.73 12.55
CA VAL A 16 -25.21 -29.02 11.41
C VAL A 16 -25.46 -28.04 10.25
N ILE A 17 -26.72 -27.72 9.94
CA ILE A 17 -27.05 -26.73 8.91
C ILE A 17 -26.45 -25.36 9.25
N ILE A 18 -26.62 -24.89 10.49
CA ILE A 18 -26.09 -23.58 10.92
C ILE A 18 -24.57 -23.53 10.80
N VAL A 19 -23.87 -24.60 11.22
CA VAL A 19 -22.41 -24.67 11.12
C VAL A 19 -21.95 -24.68 9.66
N LEU A 20 -22.65 -25.40 8.78
CA LEU A 20 -22.33 -25.48 7.35
C LEU A 20 -22.50 -24.13 6.65
N GLU A 21 -23.59 -23.41 6.95
CA GLU A 21 -23.84 -22.07 6.43
C GLU A 21 -22.78 -21.08 6.91
N ALA A 22 -22.42 -21.10 8.20
CA ALA A 22 -21.38 -20.24 8.75
C ALA A 22 -20.01 -20.50 8.13
N TYR A 23 -19.69 -21.76 7.82
CA TYR A 23 -18.46 -22.13 7.14
C TYR A 23 -18.45 -21.64 5.69
N SER A 24 -19.54 -21.87 4.96
CA SER A 24 -19.71 -21.41 3.57
C SER A 24 -19.63 -19.90 3.46
N ALA A 25 -20.27 -19.15 4.36
CA ALA A 25 -20.21 -17.69 4.40
C ALA A 25 -18.78 -17.18 4.64
N LYS A 26 -18.03 -17.78 5.56
CA LYS A 26 -16.62 -17.43 5.79
C LYS A 26 -15.74 -17.74 4.58
N LEU A 27 -15.98 -18.87 3.92
CA LEU A 27 -15.26 -19.27 2.72
C LEU A 27 -15.52 -18.29 1.57
N VAL A 28 -16.79 -17.93 1.34
CA VAL A 28 -17.17 -16.95 0.33
C VAL A 28 -16.52 -15.60 0.64
N ALA A 29 -16.56 -15.13 1.88
CA ALA A 29 -15.89 -13.89 2.28
C ALA A 29 -14.37 -13.91 2.05
N PHE A 30 -13.73 -15.08 2.21
CA PHE A 30 -12.31 -15.21 1.91
C PHE A 30 -12.02 -15.19 0.40
N LEU A 31 -12.90 -15.78 -0.41
CA LEU A 31 -12.73 -15.85 -1.86
C LEU A 31 -13.12 -14.56 -2.58
N THR A 32 -14.04 -13.77 -2.03
CA THR A 32 -14.50 -12.51 -2.65
C THR A 32 -13.62 -11.32 -2.31
N VAL A 33 -12.90 -11.36 -1.18
CA VAL A 33 -12.00 -10.27 -0.78
C VAL A 33 -10.63 -10.52 -1.39
N GLU A 34 -10.32 -9.80 -2.47
CA GLU A 34 -8.97 -9.70 -2.99
C GLU A 34 -8.06 -9.09 -1.91
N ARG A 35 -7.10 -9.88 -1.43
CA ARG A 35 -6.11 -9.42 -0.46
C ARG A 35 -4.95 -8.81 -1.22
N PHE A 36 -4.85 -7.49 -1.17
CA PHE A 36 -3.63 -6.80 -1.57
C PHE A 36 -2.50 -7.19 -0.60
N PRO A 37 -1.27 -7.46 -1.09
CA PRO A 37 -0.14 -7.71 -0.22
C PRO A 37 0.04 -6.52 0.74
N GLU A 38 0.55 -6.79 1.94
CA GLU A 38 0.86 -5.73 2.89
C GLU A 38 1.89 -4.80 2.26
N GLY A 39 1.43 -3.63 1.84
CA GLY A 39 2.29 -2.59 1.31
C GLY A 39 3.22 -2.07 2.40
N ILE A 40 4.40 -1.63 1.98
CA ILE A 40 5.41 -0.98 2.84
C ILE A 40 4.79 0.25 3.49
N ASN A 41 4.77 0.30 4.83
CA ASN A 41 4.15 1.39 5.57
C ASN A 41 5.18 2.25 6.32
N THR A 42 6.42 1.78 6.49
CA THR A 42 7.47 2.54 7.21
C THR A 42 8.70 2.81 6.33
N LEU A 43 9.42 3.90 6.62
CA LEU A 43 10.68 4.22 5.91
C LEU A 43 11.77 3.18 6.18
N GLU A 44 11.69 2.52 7.34
CA GLU A 44 12.59 1.43 7.69
C GLU A 44 12.35 0.22 6.78
N GLU A 45 11.10 -0.23 6.64
CA GLU A 45 10.73 -1.28 5.68
C GLU A 45 11.13 -0.90 4.25
N LEU A 46 10.94 0.36 3.85
CA LEU A 46 11.36 0.84 2.54
C LEU A 46 12.87 0.70 2.35
N TYR A 47 13.67 1.14 3.32
CA TYR A 47 15.12 1.01 3.26
C TYR A 47 15.58 -0.46 3.20
N HIS A 48 14.94 -1.33 4.00
CA HIS A 48 15.24 -2.77 4.02
C HIS A 48 14.81 -3.51 2.75
N SER A 49 13.75 -3.04 2.08
CA SER A 49 13.29 -3.63 0.82
C SER A 49 14.27 -3.41 -0.34
N SER A 50 15.24 -2.49 -0.20
CA SER A 50 16.23 -2.13 -1.23
C SER A 50 15.62 -1.72 -2.57
N LEU A 51 14.37 -1.25 -2.57
CA LEU A 51 13.68 -0.77 -3.75
C LEU A 51 14.31 0.56 -4.23
N PRO A 52 14.59 0.72 -5.53
CA PRO A 52 15.08 1.97 -6.07
C PRO A 52 14.00 3.05 -5.94
N VAL A 53 14.47 4.23 -5.50
CA VAL A 53 13.62 5.37 -5.26
C VAL A 53 13.80 6.36 -6.41
N TYR A 54 12.70 6.68 -7.07
CA TYR A 54 12.67 7.56 -8.22
C TYR A 54 12.02 8.90 -7.85
N GLY A 55 12.62 9.98 -8.34
CA GLY A 55 12.01 11.29 -8.30
C GLY A 55 12.42 12.10 -9.53
N GLN A 56 11.51 12.95 -9.99
CA GLN A 56 11.69 13.72 -11.23
C GLN A 56 12.81 14.78 -11.14
N THR A 57 13.22 15.15 -9.92
CA THR A 57 14.04 16.34 -9.69
C THR A 57 15.14 16.10 -8.64
N PRO A 58 16.31 16.74 -8.78
CA PRO A 58 17.45 16.51 -7.88
C PRO A 58 17.23 16.99 -6.44
N TRP A 59 16.34 17.98 -6.21
CA TRP A 59 16.13 18.58 -4.89
C TRP A 59 15.59 17.61 -3.84
N TRP A 60 15.04 16.46 -4.26
CA TRP A 60 14.67 15.38 -3.34
C TRP A 60 15.88 14.81 -2.61
N VAL A 61 17.06 14.81 -3.23
CA VAL A 61 18.32 14.40 -2.58
C VAL A 61 18.68 15.38 -1.47
N ASP A 62 18.64 16.68 -1.76
CA ASP A 62 18.94 17.74 -0.79
C ASP A 62 17.93 17.73 0.37
N SER A 63 16.68 17.41 0.07
CA SER A 63 15.65 17.24 1.08
C SER A 63 15.95 16.03 1.95
N LEU A 64 16.14 14.86 1.36
CA LEU A 64 16.40 13.61 2.09
C LEU A 64 17.65 13.71 2.97
N THR A 65 18.69 14.42 2.53
CA THR A 65 19.89 14.68 3.32
C THR A 65 19.62 15.64 4.50
N ALA A 66 18.78 16.66 4.30
CA ALA A 66 18.34 17.59 5.35
C ALA A 66 17.34 16.99 6.35
N ALA A 67 16.79 15.81 6.07
CA ALA A 67 15.81 15.16 6.92
C ALA A 67 16.38 14.79 8.31
N LYS A 68 15.59 15.04 9.36
CA LYS A 68 15.94 14.64 10.75
C LYS A 68 16.04 13.12 10.91
N ASN A 69 15.21 12.37 10.18
CA ASN A 69 15.13 10.92 10.26
C ASN A 69 16.38 10.24 9.63
N VAL A 70 16.97 9.28 10.35
CA VAL A 70 18.16 8.53 9.93
C VAL A 70 17.90 7.71 8.65
N TYR A 71 16.73 7.08 8.53
CA TYR A 71 16.38 6.23 7.39
C TYR A 71 16.14 7.05 6.12
N ALA A 72 15.56 8.25 6.25
CA ALA A 72 15.40 9.17 5.12
C ALA A 72 16.76 9.60 4.54
N ARG A 73 17.77 9.87 5.38
CA ARG A 73 19.13 10.18 4.92
C ARG A 73 19.78 8.99 4.24
N LYS A 74 19.58 7.77 4.76
CA LYS A 74 20.12 6.55 4.16
C LYS A 74 19.48 6.23 2.79
N LEU A 75 18.24 6.65 2.59
CA LEU A 75 17.49 6.45 1.34
C LEU A 75 18.12 7.18 0.15
N VAL A 76 18.93 8.22 0.39
CA VAL A 76 19.69 8.92 -0.66
C VAL A 76 20.57 7.97 -1.47
N SER A 77 21.15 6.96 -0.83
CA SER A 77 21.98 5.96 -1.50
C SER A 77 21.23 5.07 -2.50
N GLN A 78 19.89 5.00 -2.38
CA GLN A 78 19.00 4.22 -3.25
C GLN A 78 18.27 5.11 -4.26
N TYR A 79 18.56 6.41 -4.29
CA TYR A 79 17.88 7.37 -5.15
C TYR A 79 18.45 7.37 -6.57
N SER A 80 17.58 7.18 -7.57
CA SER A 80 17.94 7.25 -8.98
C SER A 80 17.19 8.40 -9.64
N THR A 81 17.93 9.36 -10.19
CA THR A 81 17.36 10.46 -10.99
C THR A 81 17.03 9.94 -12.38
N LEU A 82 15.75 9.70 -12.66
CA LEU A 82 15.27 9.56 -14.04
C LEU A 82 14.58 10.87 -14.43
N THR A 83 15.01 11.43 -15.55
CA THR A 83 14.53 12.73 -16.03
C THR A 83 13.16 12.60 -16.70
N ASP A 84 12.87 11.44 -17.29
CA ASP A 84 11.60 11.18 -17.98
C ASP A 84 10.61 10.43 -17.08
N PHE A 85 9.39 10.97 -17.00
CA PHE A 85 8.29 10.36 -16.25
C PHE A 85 7.84 9.05 -16.88
N GLU A 86 7.93 8.91 -18.20
CA GLU A 86 7.52 7.68 -18.87
C GLU A 86 8.42 6.49 -18.47
N ASP A 87 9.71 6.74 -18.32
CA ASP A 87 10.65 5.72 -17.89
C ASP A 87 10.47 5.38 -16.40
N ILE A 88 10.20 6.38 -15.55
CA ILE A 88 9.80 6.16 -14.16
C ILE A 88 8.56 5.27 -14.10
N TYR A 89 7.56 5.54 -14.95
CA TYR A 89 6.33 4.75 -15.01
C TYR A 89 6.59 3.30 -15.43
N LYS A 90 7.42 3.04 -16.43
CA LYS A 90 7.79 1.67 -16.83
C LYS A 90 8.41 0.88 -15.67
N HIS A 91 9.25 1.53 -14.87
CA HIS A 91 9.85 0.91 -13.69
C HIS A 91 8.83 0.70 -12.57
N LEU A 92 7.88 1.62 -12.41
CA LEU A 92 6.79 1.46 -11.45
C LEU A 92 5.85 0.33 -11.85
N ASP A 93 5.36 0.26 -13.09
CA ASP A 93 4.45 -0.80 -13.59
C ASP A 93 5.08 -2.20 -13.46
N SER A 94 6.42 -2.29 -13.46
CA SER A 94 7.15 -3.54 -13.18
C SER A 94 7.14 -4.00 -11.72
N GLY A 95 6.57 -3.21 -10.80
CA GLY A 95 6.45 -3.53 -9.36
C GLY A 95 7.76 -3.40 -8.58
N LYS A 96 8.79 -2.77 -9.15
CA LYS A 96 10.16 -2.74 -8.59
C LYS A 96 10.66 -1.33 -8.28
N GLY A 97 9.75 -0.39 -8.01
CA GLY A 97 10.12 1.02 -7.86
C GLY A 97 9.22 1.76 -6.88
N VAL A 98 9.80 2.78 -6.25
CA VAL A 98 9.07 3.73 -5.40
C VAL A 98 9.19 5.12 -5.98
N TYR A 99 8.07 5.84 -6.03
CA TYR A 99 8.02 7.19 -6.56
C TYR A 99 7.83 8.22 -5.46
N ILE A 100 8.73 9.21 -5.42
CA ILE A 100 8.66 10.32 -4.49
C ILE A 100 8.13 11.55 -5.24
N ALA A 101 7.01 12.08 -4.75
CA ALA A 101 6.43 13.33 -5.22
C ALA A 101 5.71 14.07 -4.09
N SER A 102 5.21 15.26 -4.41
CA SER A 102 4.26 15.94 -3.54
C SER A 102 2.92 15.17 -3.50
N SER A 103 2.15 15.31 -2.42
CA SER A 103 0.85 14.66 -2.28
C SER A 103 -0.08 14.90 -3.46
N ASN A 104 -0.21 16.17 -3.87
CA ASN A 104 -1.10 16.53 -4.97
C ASN A 104 -0.66 15.89 -6.29
N ASN A 105 0.65 15.83 -6.54
CA ASN A 105 1.18 15.18 -7.73
C ASN A 105 0.93 13.67 -7.67
N LEU A 106 1.14 13.04 -6.51
CA LEU A 106 0.91 11.62 -6.32
C LEU A 106 -0.57 11.20 -6.54
N ILE A 107 -1.50 11.98 -6.00
CA ILE A 107 -2.95 11.77 -6.20
C ILE A 107 -3.30 11.90 -7.68
N TYR A 108 -2.76 12.93 -8.34
CA TYR A 108 -2.95 13.13 -9.77
C TYR A 108 -2.38 11.97 -10.59
N THR A 109 -1.15 11.55 -10.33
CA THR A 109 -0.50 10.42 -11.00
C THR A 109 -1.29 9.12 -10.83
N ILE A 110 -1.80 8.82 -9.63
CA ILE A 110 -2.64 7.63 -9.40
C ILE A 110 -3.94 7.71 -10.19
N SER A 111 -4.57 8.88 -10.24
CA SER A 111 -5.80 9.05 -11.03
C SER A 111 -5.56 8.90 -12.53
N LEU A 112 -4.39 9.31 -13.02
CA LEU A 112 -4.00 9.20 -14.42
C LEU A 112 -3.65 7.75 -14.82
N LEU A 113 -3.04 7.00 -13.90
CA LEU A 113 -2.52 5.66 -14.14
C LEU A 113 -3.47 4.52 -13.73
N SER A 114 -4.66 4.87 -13.22
CA SER A 114 -5.70 3.93 -12.88
C SER A 114 -6.24 3.25 -14.15
N LYS A 115 -5.91 1.96 -14.32
CA LYS A 115 -6.40 1.15 -15.45
C LYS A 115 -7.72 0.50 -15.03
N ASN A 116 -8.80 0.69 -15.79
CA ASN A 116 -10.13 0.11 -15.53
C ASN A 116 -10.69 0.38 -14.12
N GLY A 117 -10.30 1.50 -13.49
CA GLY A 117 -10.74 1.87 -12.14
C GLY A 117 -9.93 1.23 -11.00
N ASN A 118 -8.95 0.36 -11.32
CA ASN A 118 -8.06 -0.21 -10.33
C ASN A 118 -6.76 0.62 -10.25
N PRO A 119 -6.40 1.16 -9.07
CA PRO A 119 -5.17 1.88 -8.89
C PRO A 119 -3.99 0.91 -9.02
N THR A 120 -3.09 1.20 -9.97
CA THR A 120 -1.85 0.46 -10.19
C THR A 120 -0.74 0.86 -9.22
N MET A 121 -1.00 1.81 -8.31
CA MET A 121 -0.03 2.28 -7.32
C MET A 121 -0.74 2.61 -6.02
N ARG A 122 -0.06 2.42 -4.90
CA ARG A 122 -0.56 2.73 -3.57
C ARG A 122 0.20 3.91 -2.97
N ILE A 123 -0.51 4.75 -2.24
CA ILE A 123 0.12 5.77 -1.42
C ILE A 123 0.58 5.14 -0.09
N MET A 124 1.88 5.23 0.18
CA MET A 124 2.47 4.91 1.49
C MET A 124 1.92 5.86 2.55
N ARG A 125 1.55 5.31 3.71
CA ARG A 125 0.97 6.09 4.81
C ARG A 125 1.96 7.10 5.42
N VAL A 126 3.27 6.90 5.29
CA VAL A 126 4.26 7.82 5.85
C VAL A 126 4.37 9.08 4.99
N VAL A 127 3.94 10.18 5.61
CA VAL A 127 4.21 11.53 5.17
C VAL A 127 5.63 11.88 5.61
N THR A 128 6.58 11.86 4.68
CA THR A 128 7.87 12.49 4.93
C THR A 128 7.68 14.00 4.82
N CYS A 129 7.30 14.66 5.91
CA CYS A 129 7.50 16.10 6.03
C CYS A 129 9.00 16.35 6.16
N ILE A 130 9.69 16.43 5.02
CA ILE A 130 11.14 16.63 4.97
C ILE A 130 11.52 18.11 5.22
N HIS A 131 10.54 19.00 5.38
CA HIS A 131 10.76 20.34 5.89
C HIS A 131 9.76 20.66 7.02
N ALA A 132 10.21 20.46 8.26
CA ALA A 132 9.60 21.04 9.44
C ALA A 132 10.38 22.30 9.84
N LEU A 133 10.53 23.25 8.90
CA LEU A 133 10.82 24.63 9.22
C LEU A 133 9.96 25.52 8.32
N GLU A 134 9.03 26.22 8.97
CA GLU A 134 8.49 27.52 8.56
C GLU A 134 7.44 27.65 7.43
N LEU A 135 6.73 26.60 6.97
CA LEU A 135 5.45 26.85 6.29
C LEU A 135 4.38 25.81 6.64
N LYS A 136 3.44 26.25 7.47
CA LYS A 136 2.09 25.69 7.62
C LYS A 136 1.51 25.49 6.22
N LYS A 137 0.99 24.27 5.95
CA LYS A 137 0.13 23.85 4.80
C LYS A 137 0.87 22.94 3.80
N TYR A 138 0.22 21.82 3.44
CA TYR A 138 0.57 20.79 2.43
C TYR A 138 1.22 19.49 2.98
N PRO A 139 0.46 18.38 3.10
CA PRO A 139 1.02 17.05 3.36
C PRO A 139 1.75 16.53 2.12
N CYS A 140 2.86 15.82 2.28
CA CYS A 140 3.58 15.12 1.21
C CYS A 140 3.35 13.61 1.33
N HIS A 141 3.02 12.91 0.24
CA HIS A 141 2.77 11.48 0.28
C HIS A 141 3.75 10.75 -0.64
N LEU A 142 4.25 9.58 -0.21
CA LEU A 142 5.12 8.70 -1.01
C LEU A 142 4.25 7.67 -1.73
N GLY A 143 4.51 7.38 -3.00
CA GLY A 143 3.80 6.34 -3.76
C GLY A 143 4.64 5.09 -3.84
N ILE A 144 4.16 3.99 -3.29
CA ILE A 144 4.77 2.67 -3.39
C ILE A 144 3.88 1.80 -4.27
N ASN A 145 4.45 1.26 -5.35
CA ASN A 145 3.74 0.28 -6.17
C ASN A 145 3.82 -1.10 -5.49
N THR A 146 2.72 -1.85 -5.53
CA THR A 146 2.63 -3.27 -5.16
C THR A 146 2.15 -4.06 -6.35
#